data_AF-A0A3D0YLQ9-F1
#
_entry.id   AF-A0A3D0YLQ9-F1
#
_cell.length_a   1.000
_cell.length_b   1.000
_cell.length_c   1.000
_cell.angle_alpha   90.00
_cell.angle_beta   90.00
_cell.angle_gamma   90.00
#
_symmetry.space_group_name_H-M   'P 1'
#
loop_
_entity.id
_entity.type
_entity.pdbx_description
1 polymer ?
#
loop_
_entity_poly.entity_id
_entity_poly.type
_entity_poly.pdbx_seq_one_letter_code
_entity_poly.pdbx_strand_id
1 'polypeptide(L)'
;MLPFTYALRNLFRDPSRLAQTVGGSALVVLLLMVAVALNEGMDSVLSASGSSKNVILVGKGSEESIERSEVHLDAESAAATSIRGLDGRLGTSAVSGEIYYQAPLETGS
;
A
#
# COMPACT_ATOMS: atom_id res chain seq x y z
N MET A 1 15.52 -26.79 42.56
CA MET A 1 14.80 -26.08 41.48
C MET A 1 13.44 -25.63 42.01
N LEU A 2 13.33 -24.37 42.43
CA LEU A 2 12.13 -23.76 43.01
C LEU A 2 11.73 -22.40 42.40
N PRO A 3 12.56 -21.62 41.65
CA PRO A 3 12.20 -20.23 41.33
C PRO A 3 11.06 -20.08 40.31
N PHE A 4 10.95 -20.99 39.33
CA PHE A 4 9.94 -20.87 38.27
C PHE A 4 8.50 -21.06 38.79
N THR A 5 8.28 -22.04 39.67
CA THR A 5 6.97 -22.30 40.27
C THR A 5 6.50 -21.15 41.18
N TYR A 6 7.43 -20.51 41.90
CA TYR A 6 7.12 -19.32 42.70
C TYR A 6 6.82 -18.10 41.84
N ALA A 7 7.60 -17.86 40.78
CA ALA A 7 7.36 -16.77 39.85
C ALA A 7 5.97 -16.89 39.21
N LEU A 8 5.61 -18.08 38.72
CA LEU A 8 4.30 -18.34 38.10
C LEU A 8 3.15 -18.12 39.09
N ARG A 9 3.27 -18.62 40.32
CA ARG A 9 2.27 -18.47 41.37
C ARG A 9 2.14 -17.02 41.86
N ASN A 10 3.23 -16.27 41.84
CA ASN A 10 3.23 -14.83 42.11
C ASN A 10 2.54 -14.04 40.98
N LEU A 11 2.70 -14.50 39.74
CA LEU A 11 2.10 -13.88 38.57
C LEU A 11 0.57 -14.01 38.55
N PHE A 12 0.05 -15.17 38.98
CA PHE A 12 -1.39 -15.42 39.13
C PHE A 12 -2.02 -14.77 40.36
N ARG A 13 -1.24 -14.12 41.22
CA ARG A 13 -1.76 -13.43 42.41
C ARG A 13 -2.53 -12.16 42.03
N ASP A 14 -2.12 -11.47 40.96
CA ASP A 14 -2.79 -10.28 40.43
C ASP A 14 -3.09 -10.46 38.93
N PRO A 15 -4.07 -11.33 38.58
CA PRO A 15 -4.32 -11.73 37.19
C PRO A 15 -4.78 -10.57 36.30
N SER A 16 -5.45 -9.56 36.87
CA SER A 16 -5.89 -8.36 36.14
C SER A 16 -4.71 -7.51 35.65
N ARG A 17 -3.72 -7.26 36.52
CA ARG A 17 -2.50 -6.52 36.15
C ARG A 17 -1.69 -7.29 35.11
N LEU A 18 -1.55 -8.61 35.28
CA LEU A 18 -0.92 -9.46 34.27
C LEU A 18 -1.65 -9.32 32.92
N ALA A 19 -2.97 -9.50 32.89
CA ALA A 19 -3.73 -9.45 31.65
C ALA A 19 -3.60 -8.09 30.96
N GLN A 20 -3.62 -6.99 31.72
CA GLN A 20 -3.45 -5.65 31.18
C GLN A 20 -2.05 -5.42 30.59
N THR A 21 -0.99 -5.86 31.27
CA THR A 21 0.39 -5.69 30.78
C THR A 21 0.67 -6.59 29.59
N VAL A 22 0.31 -7.88 29.67
CA VAL A 22 0.49 -8.83 28.57
C VAL A 22 -0.37 -8.44 27.37
N GLY A 23 -1.62 -8.05 27.60
CA GLY A 23 -2.54 -7.60 26.56
C GLY A 23 -2.06 -6.32 25.89
N GLY A 24 -1.59 -5.34 26.66
CA GLY A 24 -1.01 -4.11 26.13
C GLY A 24 0.22 -4.36 25.27
N SER A 25 1.15 -5.19 25.73
CA SER A 25 2.34 -5.56 24.96
C SER A 25 1.98 -6.37 23.70
N ALA A 26 1.05 -7.32 23.81
CA ALA A 26 0.57 -8.10 22.68
C ALA A 26 -0.09 -7.23 21.61
N LEU A 27 -0.88 -6.23 22.02
CA LEU A 27 -1.50 -5.28 21.11
C LEU A 27 -0.45 -4.49 20.31
N VAL A 28 0.60 -4.00 20.97
CA VAL A 28 1.69 -3.29 20.29
C VAL A 28 2.37 -4.18 19.25
N VAL A 29 2.69 -5.43 19.60
CA VAL A 29 3.29 -6.39 18.66
C VAL A 29 2.36 -6.68 17.48
N LEU A 30 1.06 -6.84 17.75
CA LEU A 30 0.06 -7.08 16.71
C LEU A 30 -0.03 -5.89 15.75
N LEU A 31 0.00 -4.65 16.26
CA LEU A 31 0.02 -3.45 15.41
C LEU A 31 1.27 -3.40 14.53
N LEU A 32 2.44 -3.77 15.05
CA LEU A 32 3.66 -3.86 14.25
C LEU A 32 3.56 -4.93 13.16
N MET A 33 3.03 -6.11 13.50
CA MET A 33 2.81 -7.18 12.52
C MET A 33 1.84 -6.75 11.41
N VAL A 34 0.74 -6.08 11.77
CA VAL A 34 -0.23 -5.56 10.81
C VAL A 34 0.42 -4.51 9.90
N ALA A 35 1.23 -3.60 10.44
CA ALA A 35 1.91 -2.60 9.64
C ALA A 35 2.85 -3.21 8.59
N VAL A 36 3.64 -4.23 8.98
CA VAL A 36 4.53 -4.95 8.06
C VAL A 36 3.72 -5.72 7.01
N ALA A 37 2.71 -6.48 7.45
CA ALA A 37 1.87 -7.26 6.55
C ALA A 37 1.09 -6.37 5.55
N LEU A 38 0.67 -5.17 5.95
CA LEU A 38 0.05 -4.21 5.05
C LEU A 38 1.03 -3.69 4.01
N ASN A 39 2.27 -3.41 4.41
CA ASN A 39 3.30 -2.93 3.49
C ASN A 39 3.61 -3.99 2.42
N GLU A 40 3.91 -5.21 2.85
CA GLU A 40 4.19 -6.33 1.94
C GLU A 40 2.96 -6.70 1.09
N GLY A 41 1.76 -6.65 1.68
CA GLY A 41 0.52 -6.92 0.97
C GLY A 41 0.22 -5.87 -0.10
N MET A 42 0.52 -4.60 0.18
CA MET A 42 0.39 -3.51 -0.79
C MET A 42 1.35 -3.69 -1.96
N ASP A 43 2.62 -4.01 -1.70
CA ASP A 43 3.61 -4.30 -2.74
C ASP A 43 3.17 -5.49 -3.63
N SER A 44 2.67 -6.56 -3.03
CA SER A 44 2.18 -7.73 -3.77
C SER A 44 0.95 -7.42 -4.64
N VAL A 45 -0.03 -6.69 -4.11
CA VAL A 45 -1.25 -6.33 -4.86
C VAL A 45 -0.93 -5.34 -5.98
N LEU A 46 -0.10 -4.33 -5.70
CA LEU A 46 0.27 -3.31 -6.69
C LEU A 46 1.11 -3.92 -7.82
N SER A 47 2.12 -4.74 -7.49
CA SER A 47 2.95 -5.42 -8.49
C SER A 47 2.13 -6.37 -9.37
N ALA A 48 1.18 -7.13 -8.79
CA ALA A 48 0.29 -8.01 -9.54
C ALA A 48 -0.75 -7.26 -10.39
N SER A 49 -1.13 -6.05 -9.98
CA SER A 49 -2.07 -5.19 -10.73
C SER A 49 -1.42 -4.51 -11.95
N GLY A 50 -0.09 -4.47 -12.00
CA GLY A 50 0.66 -3.91 -13.12
C GLY A 50 0.43 -4.70 -14.41
N SER A 51 0.14 -3.99 -15.51
CA SER A 51 0.01 -4.58 -16.86
C SER A 51 1.07 -3.99 -17.78
N SER A 52 1.73 -4.83 -18.58
CA SER A 52 2.67 -4.39 -19.62
C SER A 52 2.02 -3.57 -20.74
N LYS A 53 0.68 -3.50 -20.75
CA LYS A 53 -0.09 -2.66 -21.68
C LYS A 53 -0.42 -1.28 -21.11
N ASN A 54 -0.06 -0.99 -19.85
CA ASN A 54 -0.22 0.34 -19.27
C ASN A 54 0.88 1.26 -19.81
N VAL A 55 0.49 2.40 -20.36
CA VAL A 55 1.41 3.40 -20.91
C VAL A 55 1.21 4.71 -20.17
N ILE A 56 2.29 5.28 -19.66
CA ILE A 56 2.29 6.62 -19.05
C ILE A 56 2.50 7.64 -20.18
N LEU A 57 1.56 8.55 -20.36
CA LEU A 57 1.66 9.61 -21.35
C LEU A 57 2.19 10.88 -20.69
N VAL A 58 3.33 11.38 -21.17
CA VAL A 58 3.95 12.61 -20.68
C VAL A 58 3.97 13.64 -21.79
N GLY A 59 3.36 14.81 -21.53
CA GLY A 59 3.40 15.94 -22.45
C GLY A 59 4.79 16.57 -22.52
N LYS A 60 5.21 16.97 -23.73
CA LYS A 60 6.45 17.73 -23.92
C LYS A 60 6.33 19.09 -23.22
N GLY A 61 7.18 19.37 -22.23
CA GLY A 61 7.11 20.58 -21.39
C GLY A 61 6.32 20.41 -20.08
N SER A 62 5.84 19.20 -19.77
CA SER A 62 5.17 18.88 -18.50
C SER A 62 6.14 18.43 -17.40
N GLU A 63 7.44 18.69 -17.55
CA GLU A 63 8.47 18.30 -16.58
C GLU A 63 8.25 18.95 -15.21
N GLU A 64 7.87 20.25 -15.20
CA GLU A 64 7.52 20.98 -13.98
C GLU A 64 6.19 20.53 -13.36
N SER A 65 5.27 19.96 -14.16
CA SER A 65 4.00 19.38 -13.67
C SER A 65 4.21 18.01 -13.04
N ILE A 66 5.21 17.23 -13.51
CA ILE A 66 5.62 15.97 -12.85
C ILE A 66 6.20 16.26 -11.46
N GLU A 67 7.06 17.26 -11.33
CA GLU A 67 7.63 17.64 -10.02
C GLU A 67 6.57 18.12 -9.03
N ARG A 68 5.46 18.68 -9.54
CA ARG A 68 4.35 19.19 -8.74
C ARG A 68 3.18 18.19 -8.58
N SER A 69 3.29 17.00 -9.15
CA SER A 69 2.22 15.99 -9.17
C SER A 69 0.88 16.58 -9.69
N GLU A 70 0.94 17.36 -10.76
CA GLU A 70 -0.23 18.02 -11.35
C GLU A 70 -0.64 17.34 -12.66
N VAL A 71 -1.93 17.06 -12.79
CA VAL A 71 -2.53 16.57 -14.04
C VAL A 71 -3.55 17.60 -14.52
N HIS A 72 -3.43 18.03 -15.77
CA HIS A 72 -4.37 18.98 -16.36
C HIS A 72 -5.73 18.31 -16.54
N LEU A 73 -6.82 18.99 -16.20
CA LEU A 73 -8.19 18.45 -16.23
C LEU A 73 -8.59 17.91 -17.61
N ASP A 74 -8.02 18.45 -18.69
CA ASP A 74 -8.32 18.04 -20.06
C ASP A 74 -7.45 16.88 -20.57
N ALA A 75 -6.43 16.45 -19.82
CA ALA A 75 -5.45 15.47 -20.27
C ALA A 75 -6.10 14.09 -20.55
N GLU A 76 -7.00 13.65 -19.68
CA GLU A 76 -7.75 12.40 -19.85
C GLU A 76 -8.62 12.45 -21.12
N SER A 77 -9.38 13.53 -21.29
CA SER A 77 -10.29 13.70 -22.43
C SER A 77 -9.53 13.80 -23.76
N ALA A 78 -8.39 14.50 -23.75
CA ALA A 78 -7.50 14.60 -24.91
C ALA A 78 -6.90 13.23 -25.28
N ALA A 79 -6.45 12.44 -24.29
CA ALA A 79 -5.91 11.10 -24.51
C ALA A 79 -6.99 10.13 -25.00
N ALA A 80 -8.17 10.12 -24.38
CA ALA A 80 -9.30 9.26 -24.76
C ALA A 80 -9.79 9.52 -26.20
N THR A 81 -9.72 10.77 -26.67
CA THR A 81 -10.12 11.14 -28.03
C THR A 81 -9.04 10.83 -29.07
N SER A 82 -7.76 11.01 -28.71
CA SER A 82 -6.64 10.93 -29.65
C SER A 82 -6.10 9.51 -29.82
N ILE A 83 -6.17 8.68 -28.77
CA ILE A 83 -5.63 7.33 -28.77
C ILE A 83 -6.72 6.33 -29.13
N ARG A 84 -6.53 5.62 -30.25
CA ARG A 84 -7.44 4.55 -30.69
C ARG A 84 -7.04 3.21 -30.09
N GLY A 85 -8.03 2.34 -29.84
CA GLY A 85 -7.80 0.99 -29.34
C GLY A 85 -7.55 0.89 -27.84
N LEU A 86 -7.98 1.91 -27.07
CA LEU A 86 -7.97 1.87 -25.61
C LEU A 86 -8.87 0.72 -25.11
N ASP A 87 -8.37 -0.03 -24.12
CA ASP A 87 -9.13 -1.10 -23.48
C ASP A 87 -10.31 -0.50 -22.69
N GLY A 88 -11.38 -1.27 -22.53
CA GLY A 88 -12.57 -0.86 -21.77
C GLY A 88 -12.66 -1.64 -20.47
N ARG A 89 -12.70 -0.96 -19.33
CA ARG A 89 -12.90 -1.59 -18.01
C ARG A 89 -14.20 -1.10 -17.41
N LEU A 90 -15.09 -2.04 -17.08
CA LEU A 90 -16.39 -1.76 -16.46
C LEU A 90 -17.24 -0.71 -17.21
N GLY A 91 -17.11 -0.64 -18.54
CA GLY A 91 -17.86 0.30 -19.38
C GLY A 91 -17.20 1.68 -19.56
N THR A 92 -16.03 1.92 -18.96
CA THR A 92 -15.24 3.16 -19.09
C THR A 92 -13.95 2.89 -19.87
N SER A 93 -13.54 3.85 -20.69
CA SER A 93 -12.23 3.81 -21.38
C SER A 93 -11.11 3.76 -20.35
N ALA A 94 -10.11 2.89 -20.52
CA ALA A 94 -8.99 2.73 -19.60
C ALA A 94 -8.00 3.90 -19.71
N VAL A 95 -8.44 5.08 -19.28
CA VAL A 95 -7.67 6.33 -19.19
C VAL A 95 -7.85 6.86 -17.77
N SER A 96 -6.74 7.24 -17.14
CA SER A 96 -6.73 7.83 -15.81
C SER A 96 -5.67 8.93 -15.75
N GLY A 97 -6.07 10.08 -15.23
CA GLY A 97 -5.28 11.25 -14.91
C GLY A 97 -5.21 11.47 -13.39
N GLU A 98 -5.41 10.41 -12.62
CA GLU A 98 -5.34 10.44 -11.16
C GLU A 98 -3.94 10.08 -10.63
N ILE A 99 -3.85 10.06 -9.29
CA ILE A 99 -2.65 10.03 -8.47
C ILE A 99 -1.64 8.99 -8.96
N TYR A 100 -0.47 9.49 -9.34
CA TYR A 100 0.69 8.70 -9.70
C TYR A 100 1.50 8.36 -8.44
N TYR A 101 1.57 7.07 -8.09
CA TYR A 101 2.42 6.57 -7.01
C TYR A 101 3.67 5.91 -7.60
N GLN A 102 4.84 6.54 -7.41
CA GLN A 102 6.13 5.93 -7.73
C GLN A 102 6.56 4.96 -6.61
N ALA A 103 5.97 3.78 -6.59
CA ALA A 103 6.54 2.68 -5.80
C ALA A 103 7.89 2.26 -6.42
N PRO A 104 8.94 2.01 -5.63
CA PRO A 104 10.11 1.31 -6.13
C PRO A 104 9.69 -0.10 -6.55
N LEU A 105 9.61 -0.34 -7.86
CA LEU A 105 9.29 -1.66 -8.41
C LEU A 105 10.59 -2.32 -8.86
N GLU A 106 10.89 -3.50 -8.30
CA GLU A 106 11.93 -4.37 -8.84
C GLU A 106 11.37 -5.06 -10.10
N THR A 107 11.90 -4.71 -11.28
CA THR A 107 11.58 -5.42 -12.51
C THR A 107 12.29 -6.76 -12.51
N GLY A 108 11.52 -7.85 -12.48
CA GLY A 108 12.04 -9.21 -12.65
C GLY A 108 12.82 -9.33 -13.95
N SER A 109 14.07 -9.78 -13.84
CA SER A 109 15.00 -10.06 -14.94
C SER A 109 14.58 -11.27 -15.77
#